data_AF-A0A6P0JRM0-F1
#
_entry.id   AF-A0A6P0JRM0-F1
#
_cell.length_a   1.000
_cell.length_b   1.000
_cell.length_c   1.000
_cell.angle_alpha   90.00
_cell.angle_beta   90.00
_cell.angle_gamma   90.00
#
_symmetry.space_group_name_H-M   'P 1'
#
loop_
_entity.id
_entity.type
_entity.pdbx_description
1 polymer ?
#
loop_
_entity_poly.entity_id
_entity_poly.type
_entity_poly.pdbx_seq_one_letter_code
_entity_poly.pdbx_strand_id
1 'polypeptide(L)'
;MNPKKLLNLYASGKRTFQGINLSEANLRNVDLSGIDLTHATLMVTNFSGANLSYTDLSHAKLNVARLSGANLTGATLNAASLNVTNLIRANLS
;
A
#
# COMPACT_ATOMS: atom_id res chain seq x y z
N MET A 1 -8.35 4.74 -9.31
CA MET A 1 -7.21 5.27 -10.12
C MET A 1 -6.52 4.09 -10.79
N ASN A 2 -6.02 4.25 -12.02
CA ASN A 2 -5.26 3.19 -12.69
C ASN A 2 -3.86 3.03 -12.04
N PRO A 3 -3.38 1.81 -11.74
CA PRO A 3 -2.04 1.56 -11.18
C PRO A 3 -0.89 2.13 -11.99
N LYS A 4 -0.95 2.05 -13.34
CA LYS A 4 0.08 2.64 -14.22
C LYS A 4 0.15 4.16 -14.04
N LYS A 5 -1.00 4.83 -13.89
CA LYS A 5 -1.05 6.28 -13.64
C LYS A 5 -0.44 6.63 -12.29
N LEU A 6 -0.71 5.83 -11.25
CA LEU A 6 -0.08 5.99 -9.94
C LEU A 6 1.44 5.87 -10.06
N LEU A 7 1.94 4.81 -10.71
CA LEU A 7 3.38 4.56 -10.82
C LEU A 7 4.09 5.67 -11.61
N ASN A 8 3.47 6.18 -12.67
CA ASN A 8 4.03 7.32 -13.43
C ASN A 8 4.11 8.59 -12.57
N LEU A 9 3.06 8.91 -11.81
CA LEU A 9 3.05 10.07 -10.92
C LEU A 9 4.04 9.90 -9.76
N TYR A 10 4.16 8.69 -9.21
CA TYR A 10 5.13 8.37 -8.18
C TYR A 10 6.57 8.51 -8.69
N ALA A 11 6.84 8.00 -9.90
CA ALA A 11 8.12 8.16 -10.59
C ALA A 11 8.45 9.63 -10.89
N SER A 12 7.43 10.48 -11.12
CA SER A 12 7.62 11.93 -11.30
C SER A 12 7.76 12.70 -9.97
N GLY A 13 7.93 12.02 -8.84
CA GLY A 13 8.14 12.63 -7.53
C GLY A 13 6.87 12.92 -6.72
N LYS A 14 5.67 12.62 -7.23
CA LYS A 14 4.45 12.76 -6.43
C LYS A 14 4.49 11.73 -5.30
N ARG A 15 4.16 12.15 -4.08
CA ARG A 15 4.08 11.25 -2.90
C ARG A 15 2.71 11.22 -2.26
N THR A 16 1.88 12.23 -2.48
CA THR A 16 0.54 12.34 -1.88
C THR A 16 -0.52 11.72 -2.77
N PHE A 17 -1.16 10.66 -2.27
CA PHE A 17 -2.21 9.91 -2.94
C PHE A 17 -3.35 9.56 -1.98
N GLN A 18 -3.77 10.54 -1.18
CA GLN A 18 -4.81 10.38 -0.17
C GLN A 18 -6.15 9.99 -0.80
N GLY A 19 -6.90 9.10 -0.14
CA GLY A 19 -8.27 8.74 -0.51
C GLY A 19 -8.42 8.02 -1.84
N ILE A 20 -7.32 7.64 -2.51
CA ILE A 20 -7.41 7.00 -3.82
C ILE A 20 -8.03 5.60 -3.69
N ASN A 21 -8.71 5.17 -4.76
CA ASN A 21 -9.15 3.78 -4.89
C ASN A 21 -8.18 3.00 -5.80
N LEU A 22 -7.54 1.97 -5.26
CA LEU A 22 -6.70 0.98 -5.94
C LEU A 22 -7.18 -0.45 -5.64
N SER A 23 -8.46 -0.64 -5.31
CA SER A 23 -9.00 -1.98 -5.10
C SER A 23 -8.67 -2.88 -6.29
N GLU A 24 -8.29 -4.12 -5.99
CA GLU A 24 -7.92 -5.16 -6.97
C GLU A 24 -6.69 -4.83 -7.84
N ALA A 25 -5.99 -3.72 -7.59
CA ALA A 25 -4.78 -3.38 -8.31
C ALA A 25 -3.69 -4.44 -8.10
N ASN A 26 -2.92 -4.70 -9.16
CA ASN A 26 -1.68 -5.48 -9.06
C ASN A 26 -0.49 -4.53 -8.91
N LEU A 27 0.07 -4.47 -7.70
CA LEU A 27 1.22 -3.68 -7.29
C LEU A 27 2.28 -4.62 -6.66
N ARG A 28 2.44 -5.83 -7.23
CA ARG A 28 3.43 -6.80 -6.77
C ARG A 28 4.85 -6.25 -7.03
N ASN A 29 5.74 -6.40 -6.04
CA ASN A 29 7.16 -6.04 -6.12
C ASN A 29 7.46 -4.56 -6.48
N VAL A 30 6.49 -3.64 -6.33
CA VAL A 30 6.72 -2.22 -6.61
C VAL A 30 7.45 -1.56 -5.44
N ASP A 31 8.15 -0.46 -5.73
CA ASP A 31 8.63 0.46 -4.70
C ASP A 31 7.66 1.64 -4.58
N LEU A 32 7.04 1.77 -3.41
CA LEU A 32 6.19 2.87 -3.01
C LEU A 32 6.61 3.40 -1.62
N SER A 33 7.88 3.28 -1.28
CA SER A 33 8.41 3.76 0.00
C SER A 33 8.11 5.26 0.23
N GLY A 34 7.65 5.59 1.43
CA GLY A 34 7.30 6.97 1.80
C GLY A 34 6.08 7.56 1.09
N ILE A 35 5.32 6.77 0.31
CA ILE A 35 4.05 7.25 -0.27
C ILE A 35 3.03 7.54 0.84
N ASP A 36 2.21 8.56 0.66
CA ASP A 36 1.03 8.83 1.49
C ASP A 36 -0.21 8.24 0.80
N LEU A 37 -0.73 7.18 1.40
CA LEU A 37 -1.94 6.45 1.02
C LEU A 37 -3.00 6.57 2.13
N THR A 38 -2.98 7.65 2.91
CA THR A 38 -3.98 7.86 3.96
C THR A 38 -5.39 7.84 3.36
N HIS A 39 -6.33 7.20 4.07
CA HIS A 39 -7.72 7.02 3.64
C HIS A 39 -7.91 6.24 2.31
N ALA A 40 -6.86 5.66 1.74
CA ALA A 40 -6.97 4.94 0.47
C ALA A 40 -7.83 3.67 0.60
N THR A 41 -8.55 3.32 -0.46
CA THR A 41 -9.23 2.03 -0.60
C THR A 41 -8.32 1.07 -1.35
N LEU A 42 -7.79 0.07 -0.64
CA LEU A 42 -6.76 -0.88 -1.07
C LEU A 42 -7.25 -2.34 -0.92
N MET A 43 -8.56 -2.55 -1.06
CA MET A 43 -9.18 -3.85 -0.86
C MET A 43 -8.74 -4.82 -1.95
N VAL A 44 -8.36 -6.05 -1.57
CA VAL A 44 -7.90 -7.09 -2.51
C VAL A 44 -6.63 -6.70 -3.31
N THR A 45 -6.03 -5.53 -3.04
CA THR A 45 -4.83 -5.07 -3.74
C THR A 45 -3.67 -6.04 -3.49
N ASN A 46 -2.94 -6.39 -4.55
CA ASN A 46 -1.77 -7.24 -4.45
C ASN A 46 -0.50 -6.41 -4.30
N PHE A 47 -0.01 -6.31 -3.07
CA PHE A 47 1.27 -5.71 -2.68
C PHE A 47 2.33 -6.76 -2.33
N SER A 48 2.19 -8.02 -2.79
CA SER A 48 3.14 -9.07 -2.42
C SER A 48 4.57 -8.67 -2.82
N GLY A 49 5.52 -8.73 -1.88
CA GLY A 49 6.91 -8.32 -2.10
C GLY A 49 7.14 -6.82 -2.37
N ALA A 50 6.12 -5.96 -2.21
CA ALA A 50 6.29 -4.52 -2.42
C ALA A 50 7.13 -3.88 -1.31
N ASN A 51 7.86 -2.81 -1.64
CA ASN A 51 8.46 -1.93 -0.66
C ASN A 51 7.46 -0.82 -0.30
N LEU A 52 6.90 -0.91 0.91
CA LEU A 52 5.98 0.05 1.54
C LEU A 52 6.60 0.62 2.82
N SER A 53 7.94 0.63 2.91
CA SER A 53 8.63 1.23 4.06
C SER A 53 8.30 2.72 4.17
N TYR A 54 8.10 3.20 5.40
CA TYR A 54 7.73 4.59 5.70
C TYR A 54 6.46 5.10 5.02
N THR A 55 5.63 4.22 4.46
CA THR A 55 4.34 4.59 3.87
C THR A 55 3.36 4.99 4.96
N ASP A 56 2.56 6.04 4.72
CA ASP A 56 1.40 6.35 5.57
C ASP A 56 0.14 5.66 5.02
N LEU A 57 -0.35 4.65 5.72
CA LEU A 57 -1.58 3.90 5.46
C LEU A 57 -2.67 4.24 6.49
N SER A 58 -2.56 5.36 7.20
CA SER A 58 -3.55 5.73 8.22
C SER A 58 -4.95 5.79 7.62
N HIS A 59 -5.92 5.15 8.29
CA HIS A 59 -7.31 5.02 7.84
C HIS A 59 -7.51 4.30 6.49
N ALA A 60 -6.48 3.64 5.94
CA ALA A 60 -6.61 2.89 4.70
C ALA A 60 -7.43 1.60 4.88
N LYS A 61 -8.18 1.22 3.83
CA LYS A 61 -8.97 -0.03 3.79
C LYS A 61 -8.17 -1.11 3.07
N LEU A 62 -7.49 -1.97 3.82
CA LEU A 62 -6.62 -3.05 3.32
C LEU A 62 -7.28 -4.44 3.42
N ASN A 63 -8.59 -4.50 3.63
CA ASN A 63 -9.31 -5.76 3.77
C ASN A 63 -9.00 -6.70 2.59
N VAL A 64 -8.61 -7.94 2.89
CA VAL A 64 -8.26 -8.97 1.89
C VAL A 64 -7.02 -8.61 1.02
N ALA A 65 -6.29 -7.53 1.32
CA ALA A 65 -5.07 -7.19 0.59
C ALA A 65 -3.98 -8.26 0.78
N ARG A 66 -3.13 -8.43 -0.24
CA ARG A 66 -2.03 -9.40 -0.23
C ARG A 66 -0.70 -8.66 -0.01
N LEU A 67 -0.15 -8.75 1.18
CA LEU A 67 1.12 -8.12 1.60
C LEU A 67 2.21 -9.16 1.90
N SER A 68 2.07 -10.39 1.37
CA SER A 68 3.03 -11.44 1.69
C SER A 68 4.45 -11.05 1.24
N GLY A 69 5.41 -11.04 2.16
CA GLY A 69 6.78 -10.62 1.90
C GLY A 69 6.98 -9.11 1.66
N ALA A 70 5.95 -8.28 1.87
CA ALA A 70 6.09 -6.82 1.72
C ALA A 70 6.97 -6.22 2.82
N ASN A 71 7.72 -5.18 2.50
CA ASN A 71 8.44 -4.38 3.50
C ASN A 71 7.53 -3.26 4.01
N LEU A 72 7.16 -3.27 5.28
CA LEU A 72 6.35 -2.27 5.98
C LEU A 72 7.14 -1.60 7.11
N THR A 73 8.48 -1.71 7.15
CA THR A 73 9.32 -1.05 8.16
C THR A 73 8.99 0.45 8.22
N GLY A 74 8.64 0.92 9.41
CA GLY A 74 8.27 2.33 9.64
C GLY A 74 6.96 2.78 8.99
N ALA A 75 6.16 1.89 8.40
CA ALA A 75 4.86 2.24 7.86
C ALA A 75 3.87 2.59 8.98
N THR A 76 3.05 3.62 8.77
CA THR A 76 2.01 4.02 9.72
C THR A 76 0.69 3.35 9.33
N LEU A 77 0.09 2.58 10.25
CA LEU A 77 -1.14 1.82 10.03
C LEU A 77 -2.29 2.25 10.97
N ASN A 78 -2.23 3.47 11.50
CA ASN A 78 -3.21 3.97 12.47
C ASN A 78 -4.62 3.89 11.90
N ALA A 79 -5.53 3.22 12.60
CA ALA A 79 -6.92 3.00 12.16
C ALA A 79 -7.08 2.34 10.77
N ALA A 80 -6.03 1.68 10.24
CA ALA A 80 -6.13 0.92 9.00
C ALA A 80 -6.97 -0.35 9.23
N SER A 81 -7.82 -0.70 8.26
CA SER A 81 -8.62 -1.92 8.31
C SER A 81 -7.87 -3.08 7.66
N LEU A 82 -7.43 -4.07 8.44
CA LEU A 82 -6.59 -5.20 8.01
C LEU A 82 -7.33 -6.55 8.03
N ASN A 83 -8.67 -6.55 7.95
CA ASN A 83 -9.45 -7.78 8.02
C ASN A 83 -9.07 -8.73 6.88
N VAL A 84 -8.64 -9.95 7.22
CA VAL A 84 -8.25 -11.01 6.26
C VAL A 84 -7.06 -10.60 5.37
N THR A 85 -6.29 -9.57 5.75
CA THR A 85 -5.08 -9.17 5.04
C THR A 85 -3.97 -10.21 5.22
N ASN A 86 -3.33 -10.62 4.13
CA ASN A 86 -2.22 -11.56 4.20
C ASN A 86 -0.90 -10.85 4.46
N LEU A 87 -0.39 -10.95 5.69
CA LEU A 87 0.90 -10.38 6.14
C LEU A 87 1.99 -11.44 6.30
N ILE A 88 1.83 -12.65 5.74
CA ILE A 88 2.83 -13.72 5.87
C ILE A 88 4.20 -13.23 5.36
N ARG A 89 5.23 -13.31 6.20
CA ARG A 89 6.60 -12.84 5.91
C ARG A 89 6.72 -11.34 5.62
N ALA A 90 5.69 -10.53 5.88
CA ALA A 90 5.82 -9.08 5.81
C ALA A 90 6.78 -8.61 6.92
N ASN A 91 7.64 -7.64 6.59
CA ASN A 91 8.52 -7.02 7.57
C ASN A 91 7.82 -5.81 8.21
N LEU A 92 7.55 -5.87 9.52
CA LEU A 92 6.89 -4.80 10.28
C LEU A 92 7.83 -4.12 11.30
N SER A 93 9.04 -4.67 11.49
CA SER A 93 10.04 -4.16 12.43
C SER A 93 10.82 -2.98 11.90
#